data_AF-A0A842UW55-F1
#
_entry.id   AF-A0A842UW55-F1
#
_cell.length_a   1.000
_cell.length_b   1.000
_cell.length_c   1.000
_cell.angle_alpha   90.00
_cell.angle_beta   90.00
_cell.angle_gamma   90.00
#
_symmetry.space_group_name_H-M   'P 1'
#
loop_
_entity.id
_entity.type
_entity.pdbx_description
1 polymer ?
#
loop_
_entity_poly.entity_id
_entity_poly.type
_entity_poly.pdbx_seq_one_letter_code
_entity_poly.pdbx_strand_id
1 'polypeptide(L)'
;MIRKIARKIHSRYSMNFLRYLAVGIVFTLLNIFCMWMVIDLLGISTVVGSALVVTVMFLGKYYAYVLLGLIYKKFARYLAVGIIFPVANVFLMWFFVDMIGISTALGAAISVYLLFLLRFFAYDLVKLMKHKGMA
;
A
#
# COMPACT_ATOMS: atom_id res chain seq x y z
N MET A 1 17.10 7.86 -30.69
CA MET A 1 15.91 6.99 -30.53
C MET A 1 15.81 6.36 -29.13
N ILE A 2 16.89 5.73 -28.64
CA ILE A 2 16.97 5.08 -27.31
C ILE A 2 16.60 6.02 -26.14
N ARG A 3 17.10 7.27 -26.12
CA ARG A 3 16.75 8.27 -25.08
C ARG A 3 15.26 8.63 -25.04
N LYS A 4 14.54 8.62 -26.17
CA LYS A 4 13.09 8.90 -26.22
C LYS A 4 12.28 7.73 -25.65
N ILE A 5 12.72 6.49 -25.91
CA ILE A 5 12.09 5.28 -25.37
C ILE A 5 12.30 5.21 -23.85
N ALA A 6 13.53 5.45 -23.37
CA ALA A 6 13.85 5.47 -21.94
C ALA A 6 13.03 6.52 -21.17
N ARG A 7 12.88 7.75 -21.69
CA ARG A 7 11.99 8.77 -21.08
C ARG A 7 10.53 8.33 -21.04
N LYS A 8 10.02 7.68 -22.09
CA LYS A 8 8.63 7.24 -22.17
C LYS A 8 8.33 6.06 -21.23
N ILE A 9 9.33 5.24 -20.92
CA ILE A 9 9.23 4.19 -19.89
C ILE A 9 9.27 4.83 -18.50
N HIS A 10 10.23 5.70 -18.23
CA HIS A 10 10.38 6.38 -16.94
C HIS A 10 9.15 7.23 -16.57
N SER A 11 8.60 7.99 -17.53
CA SER A 11 7.39 8.81 -17.35
C SER A 11 6.13 7.98 -17.05
N ARG A 12 6.05 6.73 -17.51
CA ARG A 12 4.89 5.87 -17.25
C ARG A 12 4.93 5.26 -15.85
N TYR A 13 6.10 4.79 -15.42
CA TYR A 13 6.27 4.31 -14.04
C TYR A 13 6.07 5.42 -13.03
N SER A 14 6.57 6.64 -13.29
CA SER A 14 6.40 7.76 -12.37
C SER A 14 4.94 8.16 -12.20
N MET A 15 4.15 8.21 -13.29
CA MET A 15 2.73 8.56 -13.19
C MET A 15 1.91 7.49 -12.45
N ASN A 16 2.17 6.20 -12.71
CA ASN A 16 1.52 5.11 -11.99
C ASN A 16 1.91 5.11 -10.51
N PHE A 17 3.18 5.36 -10.20
CA PHE A 17 3.67 5.49 -8.83
C PHE A 17 3.03 6.67 -8.10
N LEU A 18 2.90 7.83 -8.75
CA LEU A 18 2.32 9.02 -8.16
C LEU A 18 0.83 8.84 -7.85
N ARG A 19 0.08 8.15 -8.72
CA ARG A 19 -1.30 7.72 -8.45
C ARG A 19 -1.36 6.71 -7.31
N TYR A 20 -0.45 5.74 -7.28
CA TYR A 20 -0.36 4.76 -6.21
C TYR A 20 -0.12 5.45 -4.85
N LEU A 21 0.79 6.42 -4.83
CA LEU A 21 1.11 7.26 -3.67
C LEU A 21 -0.08 8.10 -3.23
N ALA A 22 -0.73 8.81 -4.17
CA ALA A 22 -1.89 9.64 -3.85
C ALA A 22 -3.03 8.83 -3.22
N VAL A 23 -3.39 7.69 -3.81
CA VAL A 23 -4.38 6.77 -3.21
C VAL A 23 -3.90 6.26 -1.86
N GLY A 24 -2.61 5.95 -1.72
CA GLY A 24 -2.00 5.55 -0.46
C GLY A 24 -2.24 6.58 0.65
N ILE A 25 -1.88 7.84 0.40
CA ILE A 25 -2.01 8.95 1.36
C ILE A 25 -3.47 9.17 1.73
N VAL A 26 -4.37 9.27 0.73
CA VAL A 26 -5.80 9.50 0.95
C VAL A 26 -6.40 8.40 1.83
N PHE A 27 -6.13 7.13 1.52
CA PHE A 27 -6.66 6.02 2.30
C PHE A 27 -6.02 5.90 3.70
N THR A 28 -4.78 6.34 3.88
CA THR A 28 -4.17 6.41 5.22
C THR A 28 -4.84 7.46 6.08
N LEU A 29 -5.09 8.66 5.54
CA LEU A 29 -5.81 9.72 6.26
C LEU A 29 -7.24 9.31 6.59
N LEU A 30 -7.95 8.71 5.62
CA LEU A 30 -9.29 8.16 5.84
C LEU A 30 -9.29 7.07 6.90
N ASN A 31 -8.30 6.17 6.90
CA ASN A 31 -8.19 5.13 7.91
C ASN A 31 -8.01 5.73 9.31
N ILE A 32 -7.10 6.70 9.48
CA ILE A 32 -6.90 7.38 10.78
C ILE A 32 -8.19 8.06 11.25
N PHE A 33 -8.87 8.78 10.35
CA PHE A 33 -10.13 9.45 10.64
C PHE A 33 -11.24 8.47 11.04
N CYS A 34 -11.41 7.38 10.28
CA CYS A 34 -12.43 6.36 10.57
C CYS A 34 -12.12 5.58 11.86
N MET A 35 -10.84 5.30 12.13
CA MET A 35 -10.41 4.68 13.38
C MET A 35 -10.82 5.54 14.58
N TRP A 36 -10.51 6.84 14.54
CA TRP A 36 -10.90 7.80 15.57
C TRP A 36 -12.43 7.86 15.75
N MET A 37 -13.18 7.95 14.64
CA MET A 37 -14.64 7.98 14.69
C MET A 37 -15.24 6.68 15.27
N VAL A 38 -14.74 5.51 14.88
CA VAL A 38 -15.31 4.22 15.30
C VAL A 38 -14.94 3.87 16.75
N ILE A 39 -13.71 4.16 17.17
CA ILE A 39 -13.22 3.78 18.50
C ILE A 39 -13.58 4.86 19.52
N ASP A 40 -13.24 6.12 19.24
CA ASP A 40 -13.35 7.18 20.23
C ASP A 40 -14.75 7.78 20.30
N LEU A 41 -15.44 7.95 19.16
CA LEU A 41 -16.78 8.55 19.13
C LEU A 41 -17.90 7.52 19.36
N LEU A 42 -17.78 6.32 18.78
CA LEU A 42 -18.80 5.26 18.92
C LEU A 42 -18.52 4.29 20.08
N GLY A 43 -17.34 4.35 20.69
CA GLY A 43 -16.98 3.49 21.83
C GLY A 43 -16.84 2.00 21.48
N ILE A 44 -16.65 1.66 20.20
CA ILE A 44 -16.47 0.27 19.79
C ILE A 44 -15.10 -0.22 20.26
N SER A 45 -15.04 -1.46 20.74
CA SER A 45 -13.77 -2.06 21.20
C SER A 45 -12.67 -1.91 20.14
N THR A 46 -11.46 -1.53 20.57
CA THR A 46 -10.33 -1.22 19.68
C THR A 46 -10.05 -2.33 18.67
N VAL A 47 -10.12 -3.59 19.09
CA VAL A 47 -9.85 -4.75 18.22
C VAL A 47 -10.92 -4.86 17.12
N VAL A 48 -12.21 -4.82 17.49
CA VAL A 48 -13.31 -4.96 16.51
C VAL A 48 -13.39 -3.73 15.61
N GLY A 49 -13.27 -2.53 16.19
CA GLY A 49 -13.30 -1.27 15.45
C GLY A 49 -12.17 -1.19 14.44
N SER A 50 -10.94 -1.52 14.85
CA SER A 50 -9.79 -1.51 13.94
C SER A 50 -9.87 -2.56 12.84
N ALA A 51 -10.29 -3.78 13.16
CA ALA A 51 -10.50 -4.82 12.15
C ALA A 51 -11.52 -4.38 11.09
N LEU A 52 -12.66 -3.85 11.53
CA LEU A 52 -13.72 -3.38 10.64
C LEU A 52 -13.23 -2.25 9.73
N VAL A 53 -12.62 -1.20 10.30
CA VAL A 53 -12.14 -0.06 9.52
C VAL A 53 -11.06 -0.51 8.54
N VAL A 54 -10.08 -1.30 8.96
CA VAL A 54 -9.01 -1.78 8.09
C VAL A 54 -9.55 -2.63 6.95
N THR A 55 -10.51 -3.53 7.20
CA THR A 55 -11.14 -4.34 6.14
C THR A 55 -11.89 -3.47 5.13
N VAL A 56 -12.69 -2.51 5.59
CA VAL A 56 -13.42 -1.60 4.71
C VAL A 56 -12.46 -0.74 3.90
N MET A 57 -11.43 -0.17 4.52
CA MET A 57 -10.40 0.64 3.85
C MET A 57 -9.60 -0.19 2.86
N PHE A 58 -9.30 -1.45 3.16
CA PHE A 58 -8.60 -2.36 2.27
C PHE A 58 -9.41 -2.62 0.99
N LEU A 59 -10.71 -2.92 1.12
CA LEU A 59 -11.61 -3.12 -0.01
C LEU A 59 -11.80 -1.82 -0.80
N GLY A 60 -12.03 -0.69 -0.12
CA GLY A 60 -12.16 0.62 -0.77
C GLY A 60 -10.92 0.98 -1.59
N LYS A 61 -9.73 0.71 -1.05
CA LYS A 61 -8.45 0.96 -1.72
C LYS A 61 -8.29 0.09 -2.98
N TYR A 62 -8.72 -1.17 -2.93
CA TYR A 62 -8.77 -2.04 -4.11
C TYR A 62 -9.65 -1.43 -5.22
N TYR A 63 -10.88 -1.02 -4.88
CA TYR A 63 -11.79 -0.42 -5.85
C TYR A 63 -11.25 0.89 -6.41
N ALA A 64 -10.64 1.75 -5.59
CA ALA A 64 -9.99 2.97 -6.05
C ALA A 64 -8.88 2.69 -7.07
N TYR A 65 -8.04 1.67 -6.83
CA TYR A 65 -7.01 1.28 -7.79
C TYR A 65 -7.58 0.73 -9.10
N VAL A 66 -8.68 -0.03 -9.05
CA VAL A 66 -9.36 -0.53 -10.25
C VAL A 66 -9.98 0.62 -11.04
N LEU A 67 -10.67 1.56 -10.37
CA LEU A 67 -11.35 2.72 -10.96
C LEU A 67 -10.35 3.66 -11.65
N LEU A 68 -9.22 3.94 -11.01
CA LEU A 68 -8.15 4.76 -11.58
C LEU A 68 -7.37 4.06 -12.70
N GLY A 69 -7.74 2.81 -13.01
CA GLY A 69 -7.10 2.00 -14.03
C GLY A 69 -5.65 1.66 -13.68
N LEU A 70 -5.29 1.62 -12.39
CA LEU A 70 -3.95 1.31 -11.92
C LEU A 70 -3.72 -0.21 -11.91
N ILE A 71 -4.74 -0.99 -11.52
CA ILE A 71 -4.66 -2.45 -11.42
C ILE A 71 -5.75 -3.18 -12.23
N TYR A 72 -5.49 -4.44 -12.58
CA TYR A 72 -6.48 -5.39 -13.10
C TYR A 72 -7.42 -5.88 -11.99
N LYS A 73 -8.64 -6.30 -12.37
CA LYS A 73 -9.65 -6.88 -11.46
C LYS A 73 -9.28 -8.30 -11.00
N LYS A 74 -8.11 -8.46 -10.38
CA LYS A 74 -7.59 -9.74 -9.86
C LYS A 74 -7.46 -9.67 -8.33
N PHE A 75 -8.61 -9.72 -7.65
CA PHE A 75 -8.68 -9.52 -6.19
C PHE A 75 -7.79 -10.48 -5.40
N ALA A 76 -7.75 -11.77 -5.76
CA ALA A 76 -6.92 -12.76 -5.06
C ALA A 76 -5.42 -12.40 -5.04
N ARG A 77 -4.88 -11.87 -6.14
CA ARG A 77 -3.48 -11.41 -6.20
C ARG A 77 -3.26 -10.14 -5.39
N TYR A 78 -4.22 -9.22 -5.39
CA TYR A 78 -4.19 -8.05 -4.53
C TYR A 78 -4.21 -8.43 -3.05
N LEU A 79 -5.06 -9.39 -2.68
CA LEU A 79 -5.16 -9.94 -1.33
C LEU A 79 -3.86 -10.59 -0.88
N ALA A 80 -3.24 -11.42 -1.73
CA ALA A 80 -1.96 -12.06 -1.42
C ALA A 80 -0.87 -11.02 -1.12
N VAL A 81 -0.71 -10.00 -1.98
CA VAL A 81 0.22 -8.88 -1.70
C VAL A 81 -0.20 -8.12 -0.43
N GLY A 82 -1.50 -7.95 -0.22
CA GLY A 82 -2.07 -7.30 0.95
C GLY A 82 -1.74 -7.99 2.28
N ILE A 83 -1.57 -9.32 2.28
CA ILE A 83 -1.25 -10.12 3.49
C ILE A 83 0.27 -10.27 3.67
N ILE A 84 1.02 -10.51 2.59
CA ILE A 84 2.48 -10.73 2.65
C ILE A 84 3.20 -9.52 3.23
N PHE A 85 2.80 -8.31 2.83
CA PHE A 85 3.51 -7.08 3.22
C PHE A 85 3.35 -6.72 4.71
N PRO A 86 2.16 -6.82 5.33
CA PRO A 86 2.03 -6.69 6.78
C PRO A 86 2.86 -7.72 7.56
N VAL A 87 2.90 -8.98 7.13
CA VAL A 87 3.73 -10.01 7.77
C VAL A 87 5.22 -9.64 7.65
N ALA A 88 5.65 -9.22 6.46
CA ALA A 88 7.01 -8.73 6.24
C ALA A 88 7.32 -7.48 7.09
N ASN A 89 6.34 -6.62 7.35
CA ASN A 89 6.51 -5.45 8.22
C ASN A 89 6.77 -5.84 9.66
N VAL A 90 6.02 -6.81 10.19
CA VAL A 90 6.25 -7.34 11.55
C VAL A 90 7.65 -7.94 11.64
N PHE A 91 8.06 -8.73 10.64
CA PHE A 91 9.40 -9.31 10.60
C PHE A 91 10.50 -8.24 10.54
N LEU A 92 10.36 -7.21 9.70
CA LEU A 92 11.34 -6.12 9.60
C LEU A 92 11.39 -5.29 10.88
N MET A 93 10.26 -5.05 11.53
CA MET A 93 10.22 -4.34 12.82
C MET A 93 10.98 -5.11 13.90
N TRP A 94 10.73 -6.41 14.01
CA TRP A 94 11.48 -7.30 14.90
C TRP A 94 12.98 -7.28 14.58
N PHE A 95 13.35 -7.40 13.31
CA PHE A 95 14.75 -7.37 12.88
C PHE A 95 15.45 -6.04 13.24
N PHE A 96 14.85 -4.89 12.91
CA PHE A 96 15.46 -3.58 13.16
C PHE A 96 15.52 -3.22 14.64
N VAL A 97 14.46 -3.50 15.39
CA VAL A 97 14.36 -3.11 16.80
C VAL A 97 15.11 -4.11 17.68
N ASP A 98 14.82 -5.41 17.55
CA ASP A 98 15.31 -6.42 18.50
C ASP A 98 16.70 -6.94 18.13
N MET A 99 17.03 -7.08 16.84
CA MET A 99 18.35 -7.59 16.43
C MET A 99 19.39 -6.49 16.23
N ILE A 100 19.02 -5.36 15.64
CA ILE A 100 19.96 -4.27 15.35
C ILE A 100 19.98 -3.22 16.47
N GLY A 101 18.92 -3.10 17.27
CA GLY A 101 18.84 -2.11 18.35
C GLY A 101 18.52 -0.70 17.87
N ILE A 102 17.90 -0.56 16.69
CA ILE A 102 17.45 0.74 16.19
C ILE A 102 16.24 1.21 17.01
N SER A 103 16.12 2.52 17.24
CA SER A 103 14.95 3.08 17.91
C SER A 103 13.65 2.70 17.18
N THR A 104 12.60 2.38 17.93
CA THR A 104 11.32 1.91 17.38
C THR A 104 10.74 2.87 16.34
N ALA A 105 10.88 4.18 16.57
CA ALA A 105 10.41 5.20 15.63
C ALA A 105 11.16 5.15 14.28
N LEU A 106 12.50 5.04 14.31
CA LEU A 106 13.30 4.94 13.09
C LEU A 106 13.09 3.60 12.38
N GLY A 107 13.04 2.49 13.13
CA GLY A 107 12.73 1.17 12.58
C GLY A 107 11.37 1.12 11.89
N ALA A 108 10.35 1.75 12.49
CA ALA A 108 9.01 1.87 11.92
C ALA A 108 9.02 2.72 10.64
N ALA A 109 9.69 3.88 10.66
CA ALA A 109 9.79 4.71 9.47
C ALA A 109 10.47 3.95 8.31
N ILE A 110 11.64 3.36 8.57
CA ILE A 110 12.43 2.64 7.55
C ILE A 110 11.64 1.47 6.97
N SER A 111 11.07 0.61 7.83
CA SER A 111 10.31 -0.56 7.39
C SER A 111 9.10 -0.17 6.56
N VAL A 112 8.32 0.83 6.99
CA VAL A 112 7.13 1.29 6.26
C VAL A 112 7.51 1.89 4.91
N TYR A 113 8.50 2.78 4.83
CA TYR A 113 8.92 3.36 3.56
C TYR A 113 9.47 2.32 2.59
N LEU A 114 10.31 1.41 3.07
CA LEU A 114 10.89 0.34 2.27
C LEU A 114 9.80 -0.59 1.73
N LEU A 115 8.91 -1.07 2.60
CA LEU A 115 7.82 -1.95 2.20
C LEU A 115 6.80 -1.26 1.31
N PHE A 116 6.56 0.04 1.49
CA PHE A 116 5.68 0.79 0.60
C PHE A 116 6.20 0.79 -0.84
N LEU A 117 7.51 1.01 -1.03
CA LEU A 117 8.16 0.95 -2.33
C LEU A 117 8.16 -0.48 -2.90
N LEU A 118 8.57 -1.46 -2.10
CA LEU A 118 8.59 -2.87 -2.51
C LEU A 118 7.19 -3.37 -2.91
N ARG A 119 6.14 -2.89 -2.24
CA ARG A 119 4.74 -3.25 -2.56
C ARG A 119 4.32 -2.75 -3.94
N PHE A 120 4.77 -1.56 -4.33
CA PHE A 120 4.52 -1.05 -5.68
C PHE A 120 5.15 -1.97 -6.74
N PHE A 121 6.40 -2.37 -6.55
CA PHE A 121 7.07 -3.31 -7.46
C PHE A 121 6.44 -4.70 -7.43
N ALA A 122 5.99 -5.18 -6.27
CA ALA A 122 5.30 -6.46 -6.16
C ALA A 122 4.02 -6.51 -7.01
N TYR A 123 3.26 -5.40 -7.11
CA TYR A 123 2.11 -5.32 -8.01
C TYR A 123 2.48 -5.43 -9.49
N ASP A 124 3.68 -4.99 -9.89
CA ASP A 124 4.19 -5.20 -11.23
C ASP A 124 4.53 -6.68 -11.46
N LEU A 125 5.29 -7.26 -10.53
CA LEU A 125 5.78 -8.65 -10.58
C LEU A 125 4.62 -9.65 -10.66
N VAL A 126 3.54 -9.44 -9.90
CA VAL A 126 2.35 -10.30 -9.95
C VAL A 126 1.42 -10.01 -11.15
N LYS A 127 1.86 -9.19 -12.11
CA LYS A 127 1.12 -8.75 -13.30
C LYS A 127 -0.24 -8.16 -12.93
N LEU A 128 -0.26 -7.34 -11.88
CA LEU A 128 -1.46 -6.67 -11.39
C LEU A 128 -1.57 -5.25 -11.96
N MET A 129 -0.46 -4.57 -12.23
CA MET A 129 -0.46 -3.21 -12.78
C MET A 129 -0.88 -3.17 -14.25
N LYS A 130 -1.75 -2.20 -14.57
CA LYS A 130 -2.12 -1.89 -15.95
C LYS A 130 -1.10 -0.92 -16.55
N HIS A 131 -0.57 -1.26 -17.72
CA HIS A 131 0.21 -0.34 -18.51
C HIS A 131 -0.69 0.29 -19.58
N LYS A 132 -0.88 1.62 -19.51
CA LYS A 132 -1.52 2.36 -20.62
C LYS A 132 -0.68 2.15 -21.89
N GLY A 133 -1.20 1.32 -22.81
CA GLY A 133 -0.54 0.96 -24.07
C GLY A 133 -0.72 -0.49 -24.55
N MET A 134 -1.44 -1.36 -23.82
CA MET A 134 -1.91 -2.66 -24.33
C MET A 134 -3.43 -2.70 -24.18
N ALA A 135 -4.12 -2.09 -25.14
CA ALA A 135 -5.50 -2.39 -25.48
C ALA A 135 -5.49 -2.74 -26.96
#